data_AF-A0A3N5NYN7-F1
#
_entry.id   AF-A0A3N5NYN7-F1
#
_cell.length_a   1.000
_cell.length_b   1.000
_cell.length_c   1.000
_cell.angle_alpha   90.00
_cell.angle_beta   90.00
_cell.angle_gamma   90.00
#
_symmetry.space_group_name_H-M   'P 1'
#
loop_
_entity.id
_entity.type
_entity.pdbx_description
1 polymer ?
#
loop_
_entity_poly.entity_id
_entity_poly.type
_entity_poly.pdbx_seq_one_letter_code
_entity_poly.pdbx_strand_id
1 'polypeptide(L)'
;MIGRWRLLLVAAMIAGCAMMIVTAQQPSPAGAPASAQSASYTAQQAERGRVAYQSNCSGCHGPNLDDGPSDAPPLTGVNFVTFWGTRSVGDLFNYIMDTMPPATPGALGDETTVNVVAYILQRMGVPAGTTELTSSATTTLSAVGRGGGRGAGSGGRGGVPEAAGAGGGGTPLVFGAGTGAGGRGRGGALGDFRGVTVHGEVKNYVPVTFEMLKNPPASDWLVFRGNYQGWSYSSLDQINRNNVQHLQLVWQWAMNDSGTNQTSPIVHNGVLYLVSPSHIVQALDAKTGDLIWETRAGPYQAPGGSGSPIRSIGIMGNKILLPANNAHAVAINARNGEIVWDTPLSDVAGHA
;
A
#
# COMPACT_ATOMS: atom_id res chain seq x y z
N MET A 1 1.02 65.24 -79.71
CA MET A 1 0.55 66.45 -79.00
C MET A 1 1.06 66.33 -77.57
N ILE A 2 2.17 66.99 -77.22
CA ILE A 2 2.21 68.28 -76.49
C ILE A 2 1.45 68.15 -75.14
N GLY A 3 2.03 68.28 -73.95
CA GLY A 3 3.34 68.84 -73.61
C GLY A 3 3.69 68.64 -72.12
N ARG A 4 4.96 68.93 -71.85
CA ARG A 4 5.60 69.12 -70.54
C ARG A 4 5.07 70.43 -69.92
N TRP A 5 5.14 70.59 -68.59
CA TRP A 5 5.60 71.78 -67.83
C TRP A 5 5.44 71.50 -66.32
N ARG A 6 6.55 71.46 -65.56
CA ARG A 6 7.14 72.54 -64.72
C ARG A 6 6.31 72.79 -63.44
N LEU A 7 6.82 73.07 -62.24
CA LEU A 7 8.11 73.08 -61.53
C LEU A 7 7.77 73.67 -60.13
N LEU A 8 8.68 73.54 -59.13
CA LEU A 8 8.75 74.22 -57.81
C LEU A 8 8.06 73.50 -56.63
N LEU A 9 8.78 72.86 -55.68
CA LEU A 9 9.68 73.37 -54.61
C LEU A 9 8.97 74.17 -53.52
N VAL A 10 9.02 73.65 -52.27
CA VAL A 10 9.35 74.28 -50.95
C VAL A 10 8.99 73.22 -49.87
N ALA A 11 9.97 72.46 -49.37
CA ALA A 11 10.80 72.69 -48.17
C ALA A 11 10.19 72.17 -46.84
N ALA A 12 10.90 71.18 -46.29
CA ALA A 12 11.21 70.95 -44.88
C ALA A 12 10.09 70.99 -43.81
N MET A 13 9.84 69.83 -43.20
CA MET A 13 10.06 69.72 -41.75
C MET A 13 10.37 68.26 -41.36
N ILE A 14 11.54 68.09 -40.78
CA ILE A 14 12.06 66.88 -40.16
C ILE A 14 11.36 66.74 -38.81
N ALA A 15 10.62 65.66 -38.60
CA ALA A 15 10.28 65.16 -37.28
C ALA A 15 10.66 63.67 -37.25
N GLY A 16 11.84 63.40 -36.71
CA GLY A 16 12.32 62.06 -36.47
C GLY A 16 11.48 61.37 -35.41
N CYS A 17 10.75 60.34 -35.80
CA CYS A 17 10.36 59.27 -34.89
C CYS A 17 11.26 58.07 -35.19
N ALA A 18 12.19 57.80 -34.28
CA ALA A 18 12.97 56.59 -34.27
C ALA A 18 12.03 55.37 -34.24
N MET A 19 11.93 54.67 -35.37
CA MET A 19 11.40 53.32 -35.41
C MET A 19 12.36 52.42 -34.63
N MET A 20 12.07 52.19 -33.36
CA MET A 20 12.54 50.99 -32.69
C MET A 20 11.90 49.82 -33.43
N ILE A 21 12.70 49.12 -34.23
CA ILE A 21 12.38 47.79 -34.71
C ILE A 21 12.38 46.92 -33.46
N VAL A 22 11.22 46.80 -32.82
CA VAL A 22 10.95 45.73 -31.87
C VAL A 22 10.96 44.46 -32.71
N THR A 23 12.11 43.78 -32.71
CA THR A 23 12.12 42.37 -33.05
C THR A 23 11.17 41.70 -32.06
N ALA A 24 9.96 41.40 -32.49
CA ALA A 24 9.11 40.48 -31.76
C ALA A 24 9.88 39.15 -31.73
N GLN A 25 10.64 38.92 -30.65
CA GLN A 25 11.07 37.60 -30.29
C GLN A 25 9.78 36.80 -30.16
N GLN A 26 9.52 35.97 -31.17
CA GLN A 26 8.49 34.95 -31.04
C GLN A 26 8.80 34.21 -29.75
N PRO A 27 7.87 34.14 -28.78
CA PRO A 27 8.06 33.23 -27.67
C PRO A 27 8.28 31.87 -28.30
N SER A 28 9.44 31.27 -28.03
CA SER A 28 9.66 29.84 -28.28
C SER A 28 8.38 29.12 -27.86
N PRO A 29 7.84 28.18 -28.66
CA PRO A 29 6.74 27.37 -28.15
C PRO A 29 7.25 26.76 -26.85
N ALA A 30 6.67 27.20 -25.73
CA ALA A 30 6.84 26.53 -24.46
C ALA A 30 6.59 25.06 -24.76
N GLY A 31 7.57 24.21 -24.45
CA GLY A 31 7.57 22.81 -24.81
C GLY A 31 6.16 22.26 -24.61
N ALA A 32 5.58 21.73 -25.69
CA ALA A 32 4.30 21.05 -25.60
C ALA A 32 4.38 20.11 -24.38
N PRO A 33 3.40 20.11 -23.46
CA PRO A 33 3.43 19.17 -22.36
C PRO A 33 3.62 17.79 -22.98
N ALA A 34 4.64 17.05 -22.51
CA ALA A 34 4.90 15.69 -22.93
C ALA A 34 3.55 14.97 -22.94
N SER A 35 3.13 14.49 -24.12
CA SER A 35 1.84 13.83 -24.26
C SER A 35 1.74 12.77 -23.17
N ALA A 36 0.73 12.86 -22.30
CA ALA A 36 0.49 11.89 -21.24
C ALA A 36 0.44 10.50 -21.87
N GLN A 37 1.55 9.78 -21.82
CA GLN A 37 1.71 8.52 -22.51
C GLN A 37 0.94 7.48 -21.72
N SER A 38 0.02 6.79 -22.38
CA SER A 38 -0.61 5.60 -21.81
C SER A 38 0.50 4.66 -21.36
N ALA A 39 0.44 4.12 -20.14
CA ALA A 39 1.46 3.21 -19.63
C ALA A 39 1.52 1.96 -20.53
N SER A 40 2.45 1.99 -21.47
CA SER A 40 2.81 0.91 -22.38
C SER A 40 4.27 0.61 -22.15
N TYR A 41 4.63 -0.66 -22.23
CA TYR A 41 6.01 -1.12 -22.09
C TYR A 41 6.28 -2.18 -23.15
N THR A 42 7.54 -2.34 -23.57
CA THR A 42 7.92 -3.41 -24.51
C THR A 42 8.26 -4.70 -23.78
N ALA A 43 8.07 -5.86 -24.42
CA ALA A 43 8.48 -7.14 -23.84
C ALA A 43 9.98 -7.18 -23.48
N GLN A 44 10.82 -6.52 -24.30
CA GLN A 44 12.25 -6.41 -24.05
C GLN A 44 12.56 -5.53 -22.83
N GLN A 45 11.79 -4.47 -22.60
CA GLN A 45 11.91 -3.61 -21.43
C GLN A 45 11.56 -4.36 -20.13
N ALA A 46 10.45 -5.10 -20.13
CA ALA A 46 10.07 -5.92 -18.99
C ALA A 46 11.09 -7.04 -18.72
N GLU A 47 11.72 -7.63 -19.75
CA GLU A 47 12.77 -8.63 -19.54
C GLU A 47 14.03 -8.03 -18.91
N ARG A 48 14.46 -6.83 -19.34
CA ARG A 48 15.54 -6.09 -18.64
C ARG A 48 15.15 -5.81 -17.18
N GLY A 49 13.89 -5.45 -16.95
CA GLY A 49 13.30 -5.24 -15.63
C GLY A 49 13.34 -6.48 -14.75
N ARG A 50 12.99 -7.64 -15.29
CA ARG A 50 13.01 -8.93 -14.58
C ARG A 50 14.43 -9.27 -14.12
N VAL A 51 15.43 -9.09 -14.98
CA VAL A 51 16.84 -9.31 -14.64
C VAL A 51 17.28 -8.36 -13.53
N ALA A 52 16.98 -7.06 -13.67
CA ALA A 52 17.31 -6.06 -12.64
C ALA A 52 16.59 -6.36 -11.30
N TYR A 53 15.32 -6.75 -11.35
CA TYR A 53 14.53 -7.11 -10.18
C TYR A 53 15.13 -8.32 -9.44
N GLN A 54 15.51 -9.37 -10.17
CA GLN A 54 16.11 -10.57 -9.59
C GLN A 54 17.45 -10.27 -8.90
N SER A 55 18.20 -9.29 -9.39
CA SER A 55 19.48 -8.91 -8.79
C SER A 55 19.35 -7.96 -7.61
N ASN A 56 18.32 -7.10 -7.58
CA ASN A 56 18.28 -5.97 -6.66
C ASN A 56 17.07 -5.93 -5.72
N CYS A 57 15.99 -6.66 -6.03
CA CYS A 57 14.69 -6.52 -5.36
C CYS A 57 14.16 -7.84 -4.80
N SER A 58 14.40 -8.96 -5.47
CA SER A 58 13.83 -10.27 -5.11
C SER A 58 14.30 -10.78 -3.74
N GLY A 59 15.41 -10.26 -3.22
CA GLY A 59 15.88 -10.60 -1.87
C GLY A 59 14.91 -10.18 -0.77
N CYS A 60 14.12 -9.11 -0.99
CA CYS A 60 13.13 -8.61 -0.02
C CYS A 60 11.69 -8.82 -0.50
N HIS A 61 11.42 -8.58 -1.78
CA HIS A 61 10.07 -8.70 -2.35
C HIS A 61 9.75 -10.10 -2.91
N GLY A 62 10.72 -11.01 -2.86
CA GLY A 62 10.58 -12.39 -3.35
C GLY A 62 10.77 -12.54 -4.85
N PRO A 63 11.18 -13.72 -5.33
CA PRO A 63 11.36 -13.96 -6.76
C PRO A 63 10.06 -13.83 -7.56
N ASN A 64 8.90 -14.05 -6.93
CA ASN A 64 7.59 -13.94 -7.56
C ASN A 64 6.86 -12.62 -7.27
N LEU A 65 7.51 -11.64 -6.64
CA LEU A 65 6.97 -10.31 -6.29
C LEU A 65 5.92 -10.33 -5.18
N ASP A 66 5.44 -11.49 -4.76
CA ASP A 66 4.42 -11.65 -3.72
C ASP A 66 4.76 -12.74 -2.70
N ASP A 67 5.93 -13.37 -2.87
CA ASP A 67 6.43 -14.48 -2.07
C ASP A 67 7.74 -14.14 -1.35
N GLY A 68 8.00 -12.84 -1.21
CA GLY A 68 9.15 -12.35 -0.48
C GLY A 68 9.12 -12.76 0.98
N PRO A 69 10.29 -12.83 1.64
CA PRO A 69 10.30 -12.77 3.09
C PRO A 69 9.49 -11.55 3.54
N SER A 70 8.80 -11.62 4.68
CA SER A 70 7.85 -10.60 5.18
C SER A 70 8.42 -9.18 5.38
N ASP A 71 9.67 -8.95 4.98
CA ASP A 71 10.46 -7.73 5.06
C ASP A 71 10.05 -6.67 4.01
N ALA A 72 9.35 -7.06 2.93
CA ALA A 72 8.82 -6.10 1.96
C ALA A 72 7.42 -6.51 1.44
N PRO A 73 6.52 -5.54 1.21
CA PRO A 73 5.16 -5.84 0.77
C PRO A 73 5.14 -6.48 -0.62
N PRO A 74 4.11 -7.30 -0.92
CA PRO A 74 3.92 -7.85 -2.26
C PRO A 74 3.74 -6.71 -3.27
N LEU A 75 4.49 -6.78 -4.36
CA LEU A 75 4.46 -5.83 -5.47
C LEU A 75 3.41 -6.20 -6.53
N THR A 76 2.61 -7.25 -6.29
CA THR A 76 1.48 -7.63 -7.13
C THR A 76 0.30 -8.11 -6.27
N GLY A 77 -0.82 -8.45 -6.92
CA GLY A 77 -2.00 -8.96 -6.25
C GLY A 77 -2.89 -7.88 -5.62
N VAL A 78 -3.91 -8.33 -4.89
CA VAL A 78 -4.98 -7.46 -4.38
C VAL A 78 -4.49 -6.37 -3.44
N ASN A 79 -3.49 -6.67 -2.59
CA ASN A 79 -2.90 -5.70 -1.65
C ASN A 79 -2.19 -4.56 -2.39
N PHE A 80 -1.44 -4.90 -3.43
CA PHE A 80 -0.77 -3.93 -4.28
C PHE A 80 -1.78 -3.03 -5.00
N VAL A 81 -2.83 -3.59 -5.58
CA VAL A 81 -3.86 -2.83 -6.31
C VAL A 81 -4.67 -1.93 -5.37
N THR A 82 -4.97 -2.36 -4.14
CA THR A 82 -5.67 -1.53 -3.15
C THR A 82 -4.86 -0.29 -2.78
N PHE A 83 -3.54 -0.44 -2.58
CA PHE A 83 -2.68 0.70 -2.26
C PHE A 83 -2.39 1.53 -3.51
N TRP A 84 -1.88 0.93 -4.58
CA TRP A 84 -1.35 1.68 -5.72
C TRP A 84 -2.38 1.99 -6.82
N GLY A 85 -3.58 1.39 -6.78
CA GLY A 85 -4.52 1.43 -7.90
C GLY A 85 -4.95 2.83 -8.35
N THR A 86 -5.13 3.78 -7.44
CA THR A 86 -5.52 5.16 -7.78
C THR A 86 -4.34 6.07 -8.11
N ARG A 87 -3.10 5.60 -7.92
CA ARG A 87 -1.85 6.32 -8.18
C ARG A 87 -1.37 6.05 -9.60
N SER A 88 -0.57 6.96 -10.14
CA SER A 88 0.02 6.82 -11.47
C SER A 88 1.18 5.83 -11.48
N VAL A 89 1.49 5.28 -12.66
CA VAL A 89 2.71 4.47 -12.86
C VAL A 89 3.98 5.28 -12.57
N GLY A 90 3.97 6.58 -12.88
CA GLY A 90 5.03 7.52 -12.50
C GLY A 90 5.18 7.68 -10.99
N ASP A 91 4.08 7.67 -10.22
CA ASP A 91 4.16 7.72 -8.75
C ASP A 91 4.84 6.47 -8.17
N LEU A 92 4.59 5.29 -8.76
CA LEU A 92 5.28 4.06 -8.38
C LEU A 92 6.77 4.13 -8.72
N PHE A 93 7.12 4.63 -9.91
CA PHE A 93 8.51 4.87 -10.29
C PHE A 93 9.23 5.80 -9.30
N ASN A 94 8.63 6.95 -8.98
CA ASN A 94 9.19 7.93 -8.05
C ASN A 94 9.38 7.31 -6.66
N TYR A 95 8.39 6.56 -6.18
CA TYR A 95 8.51 5.88 -4.90
C TYR A 95 9.67 4.88 -4.85
N ILE A 96 9.83 4.06 -5.90
CA ILE A 96 10.97 3.12 -5.96
C ILE A 96 12.28 3.90 -6.00
N MET A 97 12.37 5.00 -6.75
CA MET A 97 13.56 5.86 -6.75
C MET A 97 13.86 6.46 -5.38
N ASP A 98 12.84 6.91 -4.66
CA ASP A 98 13.00 7.66 -3.41
C ASP A 98 13.21 6.76 -2.18
N THR A 99 12.77 5.50 -2.24
CA THR A 99 12.81 4.59 -1.09
C THR A 99 13.58 3.30 -1.32
N MET A 100 13.94 2.96 -2.56
CA MET A 100 14.55 1.66 -2.89
C MET A 100 15.88 1.77 -3.65
N PRO A 101 16.82 0.86 -3.38
CA PRO A 101 16.84 -0.07 -2.24
C PRO A 101 16.93 0.66 -0.89
N PRO A 102 16.40 0.13 0.22
CA PRO A 102 16.35 0.87 1.50
C PRO A 102 17.72 1.31 2.03
N ALA A 103 18.77 0.56 1.72
CA ALA A 103 20.14 0.89 2.08
C ALA A 103 20.73 2.03 1.25
N THR A 104 20.22 2.27 0.03
CA THR A 104 20.77 3.26 -0.90
C THR A 104 19.70 3.69 -1.92
N PRO A 105 18.71 4.51 -1.50
CA PRO A 105 17.65 4.94 -2.39
C PRO A 105 18.18 5.60 -3.67
N GLY A 106 17.61 5.23 -4.81
CA GLY A 106 17.98 5.76 -6.13
C GLY A 106 19.22 5.13 -6.75
N ALA A 107 19.91 4.20 -6.07
CA ALA A 107 21.16 3.60 -6.56
C ALA A 107 21.03 2.83 -7.89
N LEU A 108 19.81 2.45 -8.29
CA LEU A 108 19.53 1.76 -9.55
C LEU A 108 19.56 2.71 -10.76
N GLY A 109 19.28 3.99 -10.54
CA GLY A 109 19.11 4.99 -11.59
C GLY A 109 17.80 4.83 -12.39
N ASP A 110 17.41 5.90 -13.08
CA ASP A 110 16.11 6.04 -13.74
C ASP A 110 15.82 4.90 -14.74
N GLU A 111 16.80 4.56 -15.59
CA GLU A 111 16.62 3.54 -16.64
C GLU A 111 16.36 2.14 -16.03
N THR A 112 17.13 1.77 -15.01
CA THR A 112 16.94 0.48 -14.32
C THR A 112 15.60 0.45 -13.59
N THR A 113 15.24 1.54 -12.91
CA THR A 113 13.99 1.61 -12.15
C THR A 113 12.76 1.56 -13.06
N VAL A 114 12.76 2.28 -14.19
CA VAL A 114 11.62 2.21 -15.14
C VAL A 114 11.49 0.81 -15.77
N ASN A 115 12.61 0.12 -15.99
CA ASN A 115 12.59 -1.27 -16.44
C ASN A 115 11.96 -2.19 -15.36
N VAL A 116 12.31 -2.03 -14.09
CA VAL A 116 11.69 -2.79 -12.98
C VAL A 116 10.18 -2.52 -12.88
N VAL A 117 9.73 -1.28 -13.05
CA VAL A 117 8.31 -0.94 -13.09
C VAL A 117 7.60 -1.64 -14.26
N ALA A 118 8.21 -1.69 -15.46
CA ALA A 118 7.66 -2.43 -16.60
C ALA A 118 7.49 -3.93 -16.29
N TYR A 119 8.43 -4.53 -15.56
CA TYR A 119 8.31 -5.92 -15.11
C TYR A 119 7.18 -6.13 -14.10
N ILE A 120 6.99 -5.21 -13.14
CA ILE A 120 5.86 -5.26 -12.20
C ILE A 120 4.52 -5.21 -12.97
N LEU A 121 4.38 -4.30 -13.94
CA LEU A 121 3.19 -4.22 -14.80
C LEU A 121 2.95 -5.52 -15.58
N GLN A 122 3.99 -6.14 -16.11
CA GLN A 122 3.89 -7.45 -16.77
C GLN A 122 3.35 -8.52 -15.82
N ARG A 123 3.84 -8.56 -14.58
CA ARG A 123 3.39 -9.52 -13.56
C ARG A 123 1.96 -9.24 -13.07
N MET A 124 1.47 -8.02 -13.23
CA MET A 124 0.07 -7.66 -13.03
C MET A 124 -0.85 -8.06 -14.20
N GLY A 125 -0.32 -8.65 -15.27
CA GLY A 125 -1.11 -9.11 -16.42
C GLY A 125 -1.41 -8.03 -17.45
N VAL A 126 -0.69 -6.90 -17.43
CA VAL A 126 -0.77 -5.88 -18.47
C VAL A 126 -0.11 -6.43 -19.73
N PRO A 127 -0.73 -6.34 -20.94
CA PRO A 127 -0.10 -6.82 -22.16
C PRO A 127 1.02 -5.87 -22.63
N ALA A 128 2.11 -6.43 -23.17
CA ALA A 128 3.19 -5.63 -23.74
C ALA A 128 2.73 -4.89 -25.01
N GLY A 129 3.21 -3.66 -25.18
CA GLY A 129 3.05 -2.85 -26.39
C GLY A 129 4.35 -2.70 -27.16
N THR A 130 4.38 -1.70 -28.06
CA THR A 130 5.52 -1.42 -28.94
C THR A 130 6.34 -0.20 -28.52
N THR A 131 5.89 0.55 -27.50
CA THR A 131 6.56 1.75 -26.99
C THR A 131 7.10 1.46 -25.59
N GLU A 132 8.29 1.97 -25.27
CA GLU A 132 8.86 1.84 -23.94
C GLU A 132 8.16 2.75 -22.92
N LEU A 133 8.02 2.24 -21.70
CA LEU A 133 7.53 2.97 -20.55
C LEU A 133 8.56 4.04 -20.16
N THR A 134 8.06 5.24 -19.84
CA THR A 134 8.86 6.34 -19.33
C THR A 134 8.54 6.62 -17.87
N SER A 135 9.45 7.28 -17.15
CA SER A 135 9.29 7.67 -15.74
C SER A 135 8.13 8.64 -15.50
N SER A 136 7.66 9.34 -16.54
CA SER A 136 6.58 10.33 -16.46
C SER A 136 5.19 9.78 -16.81
N ALA A 137 5.02 8.46 -16.87
CA ALA A 137 3.75 7.83 -17.22
C ALA A 137 2.63 8.17 -16.21
N THR A 138 1.63 8.95 -16.64
CA THR A 138 0.55 9.45 -15.76
C THR A 138 -0.66 8.52 -15.67
N THR A 139 -0.65 7.38 -16.37
CA THR A 139 -1.75 6.41 -16.32
C THR A 139 -1.85 5.78 -14.93
N THR A 140 -3.06 5.65 -14.39
CA THR A 140 -3.26 5.03 -13.07
C THR A 140 -3.14 3.51 -13.13
N LEU A 141 -2.55 2.90 -12.11
CA LEU A 141 -2.31 1.45 -12.07
C LEU A 141 -3.59 0.61 -12.19
N SER A 142 -4.72 1.10 -11.65
CA SER A 142 -6.03 0.46 -11.82
C SER A 142 -6.60 0.57 -13.24
N ALA A 143 -6.27 1.63 -13.99
CA ALA A 143 -6.67 1.77 -15.39
C ALA A 143 -5.84 0.85 -16.29
N VAL A 144 -4.56 0.67 -16.00
CA VAL A 144 -3.68 -0.26 -16.73
C VAL A 144 -4.16 -1.71 -16.56
N GLY A 145 -4.54 -2.12 -15.35
CA GLY A 145 -5.06 -3.47 -15.07
C GLY A 145 -6.44 -3.77 -15.67
N ARG A 146 -7.23 -2.74 -16.01
CA ARG A 146 -8.55 -2.88 -16.68
C ARG A 146 -8.48 -2.79 -18.21
N GLY A 147 -7.35 -2.32 -18.76
CA GLY A 147 -7.14 -2.12 -20.20
C GLY A 147 -6.83 -3.39 -21.00
N GLY A 148 -6.59 -4.54 -20.35
CA GLY A 148 -6.25 -5.81 -21.00
C GLY A 148 -7.37 -6.51 -21.78
N GLY A 149 -8.53 -5.87 -21.92
CA GLY A 149 -9.71 -6.48 -22.56
C GLY A 149 -10.52 -5.49 -23.37
N ARG A 150 -9.94 -4.94 -24.45
CA ARG A 150 -10.64 -4.54 -25.69
C ARG A 150 -9.65 -3.91 -26.68
N GLY A 151 -9.01 -4.77 -27.47
CA GLY A 151 -8.36 -4.42 -28.73
C GLY A 151 -8.93 -5.32 -29.83
N ALA A 152 -9.64 -4.74 -30.77
CA ALA A 152 -10.25 -5.42 -31.91
C ALA A 152 -9.20 -6.11 -32.80
N GLY A 153 -9.50 -7.32 -33.24
CA GLY A 153 -8.68 -8.07 -34.20
C GLY A 153 -9.44 -9.29 -34.72
N SER A 154 -9.90 -9.18 -35.96
CA SER A 154 -10.71 -10.11 -36.73
C SER A 154 -10.07 -11.48 -37.01
N GLY A 155 -10.89 -12.53 -36.94
CA GLY A 155 -10.90 -13.64 -37.91
C GLY A 155 -9.96 -14.82 -37.65
N GLY A 156 -10.53 -16.03 -37.56
CA GLY A 156 -9.78 -17.28 -37.76
C GLY A 156 -10.37 -18.48 -37.03
N ARG A 157 -11.15 -19.30 -37.75
CA ARG A 157 -11.69 -20.60 -37.32
C ARG A 157 -10.60 -21.68 -37.21
N GLY A 158 -10.86 -22.64 -36.31
CA GLY A 158 -10.33 -24.01 -36.34
C GLY A 158 -9.56 -24.33 -35.06
N GLY A 159 -9.79 -25.41 -34.33
CA GLY A 159 -10.71 -26.53 -34.41
C GLY A 159 -10.41 -27.38 -33.17
N VAL A 160 -11.43 -27.87 -32.49
CA VAL A 160 -11.28 -28.75 -31.33
C VAL A 160 -11.16 -30.20 -31.83
N PRO A 161 -10.39 -31.05 -31.16
CA PRO A 161 -10.85 -32.41 -30.94
C PRO A 161 -10.98 -32.70 -29.45
N GLU A 162 -12.17 -33.20 -29.14
CA GLU A 162 -12.64 -33.76 -27.89
C GLU A 162 -12.02 -35.14 -27.65
N ALA A 163 -11.66 -35.45 -26.40
CA ALA A 163 -11.71 -36.82 -25.89
C ALA A 163 -11.78 -36.83 -24.34
N ALA A 164 -12.77 -37.59 -23.87
CA ALA A 164 -13.24 -37.80 -22.51
C ALA A 164 -12.26 -38.49 -21.54
N GLY A 165 -12.57 -38.42 -20.23
CA GLY A 165 -12.19 -39.46 -19.27
C GLY A 165 -12.05 -38.99 -17.82
N ALA A 166 -12.98 -39.42 -16.96
CA ALA A 166 -13.06 -39.13 -15.53
C ALA A 166 -12.00 -39.85 -14.65
N GLY A 167 -11.79 -39.34 -13.43
CA GLY A 167 -11.24 -40.12 -12.30
C GLY A 167 -10.34 -39.32 -11.36
N GLY A 168 -10.74 -39.22 -10.09
CA GLY A 168 -10.10 -38.37 -9.07
C GLY A 168 -8.81 -38.91 -8.46
N GLY A 169 -8.23 -38.12 -7.55
CA GLY A 169 -7.09 -38.50 -6.71
C GLY A 169 -6.13 -37.33 -6.49
N GLY A 170 -6.35 -36.56 -5.42
CA GLY A 170 -5.38 -35.56 -4.97
C GLY A 170 -4.12 -36.23 -4.42
N THR A 171 -2.96 -35.84 -4.93
CA THR A 171 -1.65 -36.12 -4.33
C THR A 171 -1.13 -34.87 -3.62
N PRO A 172 -0.64 -34.97 -2.36
CA PRO A 172 -0.10 -33.84 -1.62
C PRO A 172 1.34 -33.56 -2.09
N LEU A 173 1.66 -32.27 -2.30
CA LEU A 173 3.03 -31.84 -2.55
C LEU A 173 3.81 -31.79 -1.23
N VAL A 174 4.92 -32.53 -1.21
CA VAL A 174 5.85 -32.72 -0.09
C VAL A 174 6.74 -31.49 0.08
N PHE A 175 6.88 -30.99 1.32
CA PHE A 175 7.86 -29.96 1.68
C PHE A 175 9.26 -30.57 1.87
N GLY A 176 10.21 -30.15 1.04
CA GLY A 176 11.63 -30.45 1.21
C GLY A 176 12.28 -29.48 2.20
N ALA A 177 12.68 -30.00 3.36
CA ALA A 177 13.53 -29.29 4.31
C ALA A 177 14.96 -29.19 3.75
N GLY A 178 15.45 -27.96 3.57
CA GLY A 178 16.83 -27.66 3.22
C GLY A 178 17.53 -26.92 4.35
N THR A 179 18.35 -27.65 5.10
CA THR A 179 19.26 -27.13 6.14
C THR A 179 20.39 -26.31 5.52
N GLY A 180 20.65 -25.11 6.04
CA GLY A 180 21.81 -24.31 5.67
C GLY A 180 22.14 -23.29 6.76
N ALA A 181 23.17 -23.60 7.56
CA ALA A 181 23.69 -22.74 8.62
C ALA A 181 24.66 -21.68 8.07
N GLY A 182 24.70 -20.52 8.74
CA GLY A 182 25.91 -19.71 8.90
C GLY A 182 25.95 -18.37 8.15
N GLY A 183 25.84 -17.26 8.90
CA GLY A 183 26.20 -15.93 8.41
C GLY A 183 25.64 -14.78 9.25
N ARG A 184 26.25 -14.49 10.41
CA ARG A 184 25.97 -13.27 11.18
C ARG A 184 26.61 -12.06 10.48
N GLY A 185 25.79 -11.10 10.05
CA GLY A 185 26.20 -9.77 9.57
C GLY A 185 25.23 -8.73 10.12
N ARG A 186 25.76 -7.67 10.74
CA ARG A 186 25.06 -6.67 11.56
C ARG A 186 24.12 -5.79 10.74
N GLY A 187 23.02 -5.38 11.36
CA GLY A 187 21.90 -4.68 10.74
C GLY A 187 21.93 -3.15 10.77
N GLY A 188 20.92 -2.57 10.10
CA GLY A 188 20.50 -1.16 10.05
C GLY A 188 19.87 -0.83 8.68
N ALA A 189 18.69 -0.22 8.50
CA ALA A 189 17.62 0.21 9.41
C ALA A 189 16.32 0.49 8.59
N LEU A 190 15.35 -0.44 8.62
CA LEU A 190 13.90 -0.13 8.54
C LEU A 190 13.17 -0.61 9.81
N GLY A 191 13.92 -1.11 10.79
CA GLY A 191 13.41 -1.74 12.00
C GLY A 191 12.99 -0.76 13.11
N ASP A 192 12.50 0.45 12.80
CA ASP A 192 12.19 1.44 13.85
C ASP A 192 11.02 2.40 13.55
N PHE A 193 10.27 2.25 12.44
CA PHE A 193 9.12 3.14 12.22
C PHE A 193 8.00 2.87 13.22
N ARG A 194 7.72 3.88 14.04
CA ARG A 194 6.67 3.90 15.05
C ARG A 194 5.72 5.06 14.77
N GLY A 195 4.43 4.77 14.67
CA GLY A 195 3.41 5.75 14.30
C GLY A 195 2.31 5.14 13.43
N VAL A 196 1.45 6.02 12.90
CA VAL A 196 0.35 5.63 11.99
C VAL A 196 0.93 5.18 10.65
N THR A 197 0.60 3.97 10.23
CA THR A 197 0.99 3.39 8.93
C THR A 197 -0.15 3.43 7.92
N VAL A 198 -1.40 3.42 8.40
CA VAL A 198 -2.60 3.66 7.59
C VAL A 198 -3.45 4.71 8.27
N HIS A 199 -3.63 5.84 7.58
CA HIS A 199 -4.46 6.94 8.06
C HIS A 199 -5.93 6.71 7.72
N GLY A 200 -6.79 6.97 8.70
CA GLY A 200 -8.22 7.09 8.51
C GLY A 200 -8.90 7.54 9.80
N GLU A 201 -10.22 7.64 9.76
CA GLU A 201 -10.98 8.20 10.87
C GLU A 201 -12.27 7.41 11.13
N VAL A 202 -12.48 7.04 12.39
CA VAL A 202 -13.77 6.59 12.90
C VAL A 202 -14.69 7.82 13.05
N LYS A 203 -15.43 8.15 11.98
CA LYS A 203 -16.23 9.38 11.86
C LYS A 203 -17.15 9.63 13.05
N ASN A 204 -17.83 8.59 13.55
CA ASN A 204 -18.84 8.69 14.61
C ASN A 204 -18.34 8.11 15.95
N TYR A 205 -17.06 8.29 16.27
CA TYR A 205 -16.51 7.75 17.52
C TYR A 205 -17.18 8.37 18.75
N VAL A 206 -17.70 7.50 19.64
CA VAL A 206 -18.27 7.86 20.93
C VAL A 206 -17.23 7.56 22.02
N PRO A 207 -16.87 8.53 22.89
CA PRO A 207 -15.94 8.27 23.98
C PRO A 207 -16.48 7.20 24.94
N VAL A 208 -15.67 6.17 25.20
CA VAL A 208 -16.04 5.10 26.14
C VAL A 208 -15.98 5.63 27.57
N THR A 209 -17.08 5.55 28.31
CA THR A 209 -17.13 5.98 29.71
C THR A 209 -16.80 4.84 30.65
N PHE A 210 -16.44 5.17 31.89
CA PHE A 210 -16.23 4.15 32.93
C PHE A 210 -17.51 3.34 33.21
N GLU A 211 -18.68 3.97 33.13
CA GLU A 211 -19.96 3.27 33.29
C GLU A 211 -20.25 2.30 32.15
N MET A 212 -19.87 2.63 30.91
CA MET A 212 -19.93 1.67 29.79
C MET A 212 -19.01 0.47 30.02
N LEU A 213 -17.82 0.65 30.62
CA LEU A 213 -16.94 -0.49 30.92
C LEU A 213 -17.51 -1.40 32.02
N LYS A 214 -18.17 -0.83 33.04
CA LYS A 214 -18.85 -1.59 34.09
C LYS A 214 -20.08 -2.32 33.59
N ASN A 215 -20.86 -1.66 32.74
CA ASN A 215 -22.12 -2.13 32.19
C ASN A 215 -22.08 -2.03 30.65
N PRO A 216 -21.33 -2.90 29.96
CA PRO A 216 -21.19 -2.83 28.51
C PRO A 216 -22.54 -3.01 27.80
N PRO A 217 -22.83 -2.21 26.76
CA PRO A 217 -23.93 -2.51 25.86
C PRO A 217 -23.81 -3.93 25.31
N ALA A 218 -24.93 -4.65 25.17
CA ALA A 218 -24.93 -6.03 24.66
C ALA A 218 -24.35 -6.16 23.24
N SER A 219 -24.40 -5.07 22.45
CA SER A 219 -23.83 -4.99 21.10
C SER A 219 -22.30 -4.83 21.07
N ASP A 220 -21.68 -4.59 22.22
CA ASP A 220 -20.28 -4.22 22.33
C ASP A 220 -19.48 -5.28 23.10
N TRP A 221 -18.17 -5.30 22.88
CA TRP A 221 -17.21 -6.15 23.60
C TRP A 221 -16.02 -5.29 24.02
N LEU A 222 -16.19 -4.51 25.09
CA LEU A 222 -15.24 -3.45 25.47
C LEU A 222 -14.04 -3.94 26.31
N VAL A 223 -14.16 -5.13 26.90
CA VAL A 223 -13.19 -5.70 27.84
C VAL A 223 -12.80 -7.10 27.35
N PHE A 224 -11.55 -7.51 27.58
CA PHE A 224 -10.99 -8.80 27.15
C PHE A 224 -11.95 -10.01 27.27
N ARG A 225 -12.71 -10.09 28.38
CA ARG A 225 -13.66 -11.17 28.67
C ARG A 225 -15.13 -10.73 28.62
N GLY A 226 -15.45 -9.70 27.85
CA GLY A 226 -16.79 -9.13 27.68
C GLY A 226 -17.23 -8.24 28.84
N ASN A 227 -16.88 -8.59 30.09
CA ASN A 227 -17.18 -7.79 31.29
C ASN A 227 -16.07 -7.92 32.34
N TYR A 228 -16.15 -7.10 33.40
CA TYR A 228 -15.17 -7.12 34.50
C TYR A 228 -15.26 -8.36 35.38
N GLN A 229 -16.39 -9.07 35.39
CA GLN A 229 -16.55 -10.35 36.08
C GLN A 229 -15.84 -11.50 35.35
N GLY A 230 -15.38 -11.27 34.12
CA GLY A 230 -14.56 -12.22 33.38
C GLY A 230 -15.34 -13.37 32.74
N TRP A 231 -16.62 -13.18 32.41
CA TRP A 231 -17.50 -14.28 32.01
C TRP A 231 -17.23 -14.86 30.63
N SER A 232 -16.66 -14.06 29.71
CA SER A 232 -16.52 -14.44 28.30
C SER A 232 -17.87 -14.86 27.68
N TYR A 233 -18.94 -14.12 28.01
CA TYR A 233 -20.31 -14.39 27.61
C TYR A 233 -20.91 -13.20 26.86
N SER A 234 -21.58 -13.46 25.74
CA SER A 234 -22.43 -12.50 25.03
C SER A 234 -23.90 -12.85 25.28
N SER A 235 -24.72 -11.85 25.56
CA SER A 235 -26.18 -12.00 25.70
C SER A 235 -26.92 -11.99 24.35
N LEU A 236 -26.22 -11.79 23.23
CA LEU A 236 -26.81 -11.88 21.89
C LEU A 236 -27.21 -13.33 21.60
N ASP A 237 -28.42 -13.53 21.08
CA ASP A 237 -29.04 -14.85 20.88
C ASP A 237 -29.49 -15.11 19.42
N GLN A 238 -29.20 -14.17 18.51
CA GLN A 238 -29.49 -14.31 17.08
C GLN A 238 -28.91 -15.62 16.52
N ILE A 239 -27.67 -15.96 16.92
CA ILE A 239 -27.04 -17.24 16.64
C ILE A 239 -27.33 -18.18 17.80
N ASN A 240 -27.89 -19.34 17.51
CA ASN A 240 -28.30 -20.32 18.49
C ASN A 240 -28.17 -21.75 17.94
N ARG A 241 -28.52 -22.75 18.77
CA ARG A 241 -28.37 -24.18 18.45
C ARG A 241 -29.10 -24.63 17.19
N ASN A 242 -30.13 -23.89 16.77
CA ASN A 242 -30.96 -24.25 15.63
C ASN A 242 -30.45 -23.67 14.30
N ASN A 243 -29.55 -22.67 14.34
CA ASN A 243 -29.07 -21.98 13.14
C ASN A 243 -27.54 -21.84 13.03
N VAL A 244 -26.76 -22.22 14.05
CA VAL A 244 -25.29 -22.12 14.06
C VAL A 244 -24.63 -22.85 12.89
N GLN A 245 -25.24 -23.94 12.41
CA GLN A 245 -24.78 -24.71 11.26
C GLN A 245 -24.92 -23.98 9.92
N HIS A 246 -25.60 -22.82 9.89
CA HIS A 246 -25.73 -21.97 8.71
C HIS A 246 -24.75 -20.79 8.71
N LEU A 247 -23.81 -20.74 9.67
CA LEU A 247 -22.80 -19.68 9.69
C LEU A 247 -21.95 -19.70 8.41
N GLN A 248 -21.66 -18.50 7.94
CA GLN A 248 -20.82 -18.26 6.77
C GLN A 248 -19.73 -17.26 7.15
N LEU A 249 -18.57 -17.42 6.51
CA LEU A 249 -17.52 -16.40 6.58
C LEU A 249 -18.05 -15.12 5.94
N VAL A 250 -18.18 -14.05 6.73
CA VAL A 250 -18.59 -12.73 6.21
C VAL A 250 -17.39 -12.00 5.62
N TRP A 251 -16.29 -11.96 6.37
CA TRP A 251 -15.02 -11.38 5.94
C TRP A 251 -13.87 -12.01 6.71
N GLN A 252 -12.66 -11.86 6.18
CA GLN A 252 -11.41 -12.24 6.84
C GLN A 252 -10.40 -11.10 6.73
N TRP A 253 -9.54 -10.97 7.75
CA TRP A 253 -8.47 -10.00 7.77
C TRP A 253 -7.14 -10.69 8.08
N ALA A 254 -6.17 -10.53 7.19
CA ALA A 254 -4.82 -11.08 7.39
C ALA A 254 -4.03 -10.12 8.28
N MET A 255 -3.59 -10.61 9.44
CA MET A 255 -2.69 -9.86 10.32
C MET A 255 -1.26 -10.07 9.83
N ASN A 256 -0.65 -9.03 9.28
CA ASN A 256 0.72 -9.04 8.75
C ASN A 256 1.75 -9.07 9.89
N ASP A 257 1.84 -10.21 10.57
CA ASP A 257 2.67 -10.36 11.76
C ASP A 257 3.30 -11.75 11.88
N SER A 258 4.50 -11.80 12.47
CA SER A 258 5.17 -13.03 12.89
C SER A 258 4.91 -13.28 14.38
N GLY A 259 4.46 -14.49 14.73
CA GLY A 259 4.34 -14.91 16.12
C GLY A 259 3.05 -15.66 16.44
N THR A 260 2.88 -16.01 17.71
CA THR A 260 1.67 -16.71 18.18
C THR A 260 0.55 -15.71 18.38
N ASN A 261 -0.54 -15.85 17.63
CA ASN A 261 -1.71 -15.00 17.81
C ASN A 261 -2.58 -15.50 18.98
N GLN A 262 -2.73 -14.67 20.01
CA GLN A 262 -3.62 -14.90 21.16
C GLN A 262 -4.57 -13.71 21.40
N THR A 263 -4.71 -12.84 20.40
CA THR A 263 -5.48 -11.60 20.53
C THR A 263 -6.97 -11.89 20.65
N SER A 264 -7.63 -11.19 21.57
CA SER A 264 -9.08 -11.07 21.63
C SER A 264 -9.43 -9.63 21.24
N PRO A 265 -10.02 -9.41 20.06
CA PRO A 265 -10.45 -8.09 19.65
C PRO A 265 -11.47 -7.50 20.62
N ILE A 266 -11.48 -6.17 20.72
CA ILE A 266 -12.55 -5.42 21.39
C ILE A 266 -13.39 -4.72 20.33
N VAL A 267 -14.70 -4.60 20.57
CA VAL A 267 -15.65 -4.00 19.64
C VAL A 267 -16.41 -2.88 20.35
N HIS A 268 -16.42 -1.69 19.74
CA HIS A 268 -17.19 -0.56 20.23
C HIS A 268 -17.91 0.13 19.07
N ASN A 269 -19.23 0.25 19.16
CA ASN A 269 -20.06 1.01 18.21
C ASN A 269 -19.75 0.70 16.73
N GLY A 270 -19.65 -0.60 16.39
CA GLY A 270 -19.39 -1.06 15.02
C GLY A 270 -17.92 -1.02 14.57
N VAL A 271 -16.98 -0.65 15.43
CA VAL A 271 -15.54 -0.70 15.15
C VAL A 271 -14.88 -1.79 15.95
N LEU A 272 -14.13 -2.65 15.26
CA LEU A 272 -13.30 -3.69 15.85
C LEU A 272 -11.87 -3.19 15.99
N TYR A 273 -11.33 -3.23 17.20
CA TYR A 273 -9.94 -2.91 17.48
C TYR A 273 -9.20 -4.19 17.86
N LEU A 274 -8.04 -4.41 17.24
CA LEU A 274 -7.22 -5.58 17.50
C LEU A 274 -5.74 -5.20 17.57
N VAL A 275 -4.96 -6.07 18.21
CA VAL A 275 -3.52 -5.93 18.33
C VAL A 275 -2.81 -7.19 17.88
N SER A 276 -1.72 -7.01 17.16
CA SER A 276 -0.81 -8.07 16.73
C SER A 276 0.35 -8.27 17.73
N PRO A 277 0.95 -9.46 17.83
CA PRO A 277 2.19 -9.69 18.59
C PRO A 277 3.32 -8.64 18.41
N SER A 278 3.53 -8.13 17.20
CA SER A 278 4.48 -7.05 16.84
C SER A 278 3.96 -5.63 17.09
N HIS A 279 3.00 -5.46 18.00
CA HIS A 279 2.44 -4.16 18.41
C HIS A 279 1.80 -3.34 17.30
N ILE A 280 1.27 -4.00 16.27
CA ILE A 280 0.44 -3.33 15.27
C ILE A 280 -0.98 -3.30 15.83
N VAL A 281 -1.50 -2.09 16.06
CA VAL A 281 -2.88 -1.86 16.49
C VAL A 281 -3.67 -1.40 15.29
N GLN A 282 -4.81 -2.04 15.04
CA GLN A 282 -5.67 -1.78 13.89
C GLN A 282 -7.09 -1.49 14.36
N ALA A 283 -7.76 -0.57 13.68
CA ALA A 283 -9.20 -0.40 13.74
C ALA A 283 -9.81 -0.80 12.40
N LEU A 284 -10.83 -1.63 12.45
CA LEU A 284 -11.57 -2.12 11.29
C LEU A 284 -13.06 -1.85 11.46
N ASP A 285 -13.76 -1.62 10.36
CA ASP A 285 -15.22 -1.69 10.37
C ASP A 285 -15.65 -3.13 10.67
N ALA A 286 -16.37 -3.34 11.78
CA ALA A 286 -16.68 -4.69 12.27
C ALA A 286 -17.64 -5.46 11.34
N LYS A 287 -18.38 -4.76 10.48
CA LYS A 287 -19.35 -5.36 9.56
C LYS A 287 -18.69 -5.81 8.26
N THR A 288 -17.74 -5.04 7.75
CA THR A 288 -17.13 -5.23 6.42
C THR A 288 -15.71 -5.80 6.47
N GLY A 289 -14.99 -5.58 7.57
CA GLY A 289 -13.57 -5.90 7.68
C GLY A 289 -12.66 -4.87 7.03
N ASP A 290 -13.18 -3.72 6.59
CA ASP A 290 -12.39 -2.66 5.99
C ASP A 290 -11.48 -2.01 7.05
N LEU A 291 -10.19 -1.90 6.75
CA LEU A 291 -9.22 -1.21 7.61
C LEU A 291 -9.52 0.30 7.63
N ILE A 292 -9.72 0.84 8.83
CA ILE A 292 -9.93 2.28 9.07
C ILE A 292 -8.60 2.95 9.33
N TRP A 293 -7.83 2.49 10.31
CA TRP A 293 -6.50 2.99 10.62
C TRP A 293 -5.60 1.89 11.17
N GLU A 294 -4.29 2.06 11.04
CA GLU A 294 -3.26 1.16 11.55
C GLU A 294 -2.10 1.95 12.18
N THR A 295 -1.61 1.47 13.32
CA THR A 295 -0.52 2.09 14.07
C THR A 295 0.49 1.05 14.53
N ARG A 296 1.76 1.25 14.20
CA ARG A 296 2.89 0.56 14.84
C ARG A 296 3.23 1.26 16.14
N ALA A 297 2.98 0.59 17.27
CA ALA A 297 3.07 1.22 18.58
C ALA A 297 4.26 0.75 19.44
N GLY A 298 4.91 -0.35 19.08
CA GLY A 298 6.09 -0.91 19.76
C GLY A 298 7.30 -1.06 18.84
N PRO A 299 8.45 -1.46 19.40
CA PRO A 299 9.69 -1.62 18.63
C PRO A 299 9.49 -2.70 17.55
N TYR A 300 10.24 -2.59 16.46
CA TYR A 300 10.24 -3.64 15.44
C TYR A 300 10.65 -4.97 16.06
N GLN A 301 9.81 -5.99 15.87
CA GLN A 301 10.17 -7.36 16.18
C GLN A 301 10.63 -8.02 14.89
N ALA A 302 11.86 -8.52 14.87
CA ALA A 302 12.40 -9.22 13.72
C ALA A 302 11.56 -10.49 13.44
N PRO A 303 11.34 -10.87 12.18
CA PRO A 303 10.61 -12.07 11.83
C PRO A 303 11.19 -13.31 12.51
N GLY A 304 10.33 -14.12 13.15
CA GLY A 304 10.74 -15.30 13.92
C GLY A 304 11.22 -14.98 15.34
N GLY A 305 11.20 -13.71 15.76
CA GLY A 305 11.30 -13.35 17.17
C GLY A 305 10.13 -13.94 17.95
N SER A 306 10.40 -14.36 19.18
CA SER A 306 9.37 -14.78 20.15
C SER A 306 8.59 -13.55 20.61
N GLY A 307 7.85 -12.90 19.71
CA GLY A 307 6.95 -11.82 20.04
C GLY A 307 5.99 -12.31 21.13
N SER A 308 6.12 -11.76 22.33
CA SER A 308 5.27 -12.15 23.44
C SER A 308 3.83 -11.87 23.05
N PRO A 309 2.94 -12.88 23.06
CA PRO A 309 1.58 -12.71 22.58
C PRO A 309 0.84 -11.67 23.41
N ILE A 310 0.24 -10.70 22.74
CA ILE A 310 -0.64 -9.71 23.38
C ILE A 310 -2.06 -10.22 23.26
N ARG A 311 -2.74 -10.38 24.40
CA ARG A 311 -4.07 -11.00 24.45
C ARG A 311 -5.21 -10.03 24.27
N SER A 312 -5.00 -8.76 24.60
CA SER A 312 -6.02 -7.71 24.48
C SER A 312 -5.38 -6.34 24.61
N ILE A 313 -6.10 -5.36 24.09
CA ILE A 313 -5.95 -3.95 24.39
C ILE A 313 -7.06 -3.50 25.36
N GLY A 314 -6.88 -2.35 26.00
CA GLY A 314 -7.93 -1.65 26.74
C GLY A 314 -8.50 -0.48 25.94
N ILE A 315 -9.67 0.02 26.33
CA ILE A 315 -10.29 1.23 25.77
C ILE A 315 -10.87 2.09 26.90
N MET A 316 -10.63 3.40 26.85
CA MET A 316 -11.22 4.38 27.78
C MET A 316 -11.22 5.77 27.16
N GLY A 317 -12.34 6.47 27.23
CA GLY A 317 -12.55 7.76 26.57
C GLY A 317 -12.26 7.64 25.08
N ASN A 318 -11.29 8.41 24.60
CA ASN A 318 -10.83 8.41 23.21
C ASN A 318 -9.55 7.59 23.00
N LYS A 319 -9.20 6.68 23.91
CA LYS A 319 -7.90 6.00 23.91
C LYS A 319 -8.06 4.50 23.85
N ILE A 320 -7.34 3.89 22.91
CA ILE A 320 -6.87 2.51 23.01
C ILE A 320 -5.63 2.49 23.89
N LEU A 321 -5.56 1.55 24.82
CA LEU A 321 -4.46 1.36 25.76
C LEU A 321 -3.76 0.04 25.43
N LEU A 322 -2.50 0.14 25.02
CA LEU A 322 -1.65 -0.99 24.68
C LEU A 322 -0.65 -1.25 25.82
N PRO A 323 -0.70 -2.42 26.47
CA PRO A 323 0.39 -2.91 27.30
C PRO A 323 1.45 -3.52 26.38
N ALA A 324 2.40 -2.71 25.91
CA ALA A 324 3.45 -3.17 25.02
C ALA A 324 4.43 -4.09 25.76
N ASN A 325 4.94 -5.11 25.06
CA ASN A 325 5.79 -6.13 25.67
C ASN A 325 7.21 -5.65 26.02
N ASN A 326 7.58 -4.44 25.60
CA ASN A 326 8.83 -3.76 25.95
C ASN A 326 8.72 -2.95 27.26
N ALA A 327 7.75 -3.27 28.13
CA ALA A 327 7.45 -2.56 29.38
C ALA A 327 7.02 -1.10 29.20
N HIS A 328 6.29 -0.81 28.12
CA HIS A 328 5.67 0.50 27.91
C HIS A 328 4.14 0.39 28.00
N ALA A 329 3.51 1.42 28.55
CA ALA A 329 2.11 1.70 28.31
C ALA A 329 2.02 2.71 27.16
N VAL A 330 1.24 2.39 26.14
CA VAL A 330 1.01 3.30 25.00
C VAL A 330 -0.47 3.62 24.90
N ALA A 331 -0.80 4.90 24.78
CA ALA A 331 -2.14 5.32 24.40
C ALA A 331 -2.19 5.74 22.95
N ILE A 332 -3.19 5.22 22.25
CA ILE A 332 -3.48 5.50 20.85
C ILE A 332 -4.86 6.12 20.78
N ASN A 333 -5.03 7.18 20.01
CA ASN A 333 -6.33 7.79 19.79
C ASN A 333 -7.21 6.82 19.01
N ALA A 334 -8.30 6.35 19.64
CA ALA A 334 -9.18 5.36 19.06
C ALA A 334 -9.88 5.83 17.77
N ARG A 335 -9.99 7.15 17.57
CA ARG A 335 -10.61 7.73 16.38
C ARG A 335 -9.71 7.66 15.15
N ASN A 336 -8.40 7.89 15.28
CA ASN A 336 -7.51 8.13 14.14
C ASN A 336 -6.16 7.39 14.19
N GLY A 337 -5.91 6.58 15.23
CA GLY A 337 -4.68 5.80 15.37
C GLY A 337 -3.46 6.59 15.86
N GLU A 338 -3.55 7.90 16.10
CA GLU A 338 -2.39 8.68 16.54
C GLU A 338 -1.93 8.28 17.95
N ILE A 339 -0.62 8.10 18.14
CA ILE A 339 -0.06 7.87 19.47
C ILE A 339 -0.22 9.16 20.29
N VAL A 340 -0.95 9.09 21.40
CA VAL A 340 -1.20 10.24 22.28
C VAL A 340 -0.11 10.37 23.34
N TRP A 341 0.31 9.25 23.90
CA TRP A 341 1.44 9.20 24.83
C TRP A 341 2.04 7.80 24.86
N ASP A 342 3.27 7.76 25.32
CA ASP A 342 4.06 6.56 25.53
C ASP A 342 4.80 6.71 26.85
N THR A 343 4.66 5.76 27.76
CA THR A 343 5.22 5.85 29.10
C THR A 343 5.92 4.55 29.46
N PRO A 344 7.23 4.58 29.77
CA PRO A 344 7.91 3.41 30.30
C PRO A 344 7.32 3.06 31.68
N LEU A 345 7.03 1.79 31.89
CA LEU A 345 6.53 1.23 33.15
C LEU A 345 7.65 0.68 34.03
N SER A 346 8.85 0.55 33.48
CA SER A 346 10.06 0.20 34.21
C SER A 346 11.15 1.22 33.97
N ASP A 347 12.03 1.34 34.97
CA ASP A 347 13.26 2.14 34.99
C ASP A 347 14.44 1.44 34.29
N VAL A 348 14.23 0.23 33.76
CA VAL A 348 15.31 -0.61 33.27
C VAL A 348 15.61 -0.31 31.80
N ALA A 349 16.69 0.43 31.57
CA ALA A 349 17.34 0.51 30.28
C ALA A 349 17.85 -0.88 29.85
N GLY A 350 17.05 -1.58 29.04
CA GLY A 350 17.43 -2.67 28.16
C GLY A 350 17.86 -3.99 28.81
N HIS A 351 17.05 -5.03 28.65
CA HIS A 351 17.54 -6.39 28.43
C HIS A 351 16.87 -6.93 27.16
N ALA A 352 17.64 -6.88 26.08
CA ALA A 352 17.34 -7.47 24.78
C ALA A 352 17.40 -9.01 24.83
#